data_AF-F3QJY8-F1
#
_entry.id   AF-F3QJY8-F1
#
_cell.length_a   1.000
_cell.length_b   1.000
_cell.length_c   1.000
_cell.angle_alpha   90.00
_cell.angle_beta   90.00
_cell.angle_gamma   90.00
#
_symmetry.space_group_name_H-M   'P 1'
#
loop_
_entity.id
_entity.type
_entity.pdbx_description
1 polymer ?
#
loop_
_entity_poly.entity_id
_entity_poly.type
_entity_poly.pdbx_seq_one_letter_code
_entity_poly.pdbx_strand_id
1 'polypeptide(L)'
;MTFLDQYIVSRTKSRMRLRIPQLKSNETAVKIFDEVRNVAGIETADINETTGSLLIRFVPELFDEQQLEKILQHNLEGLPVSSRCAPEKILRSKELRRVENGSMMLFGGATLASILLKNWKLHTYAGIAYTVFTLLHMYRYRKTLTR
;
A
#
# COMPACT_ATOMS: atom_id res chain seq x y z
N MET A 1 -14.08 14.66 -5.05
CA MET A 1 -13.00 13.67 -5.16
C MET A 1 -11.89 14.29 -5.99
N THR A 2 -10.75 14.59 -5.38
CA THR A 2 -9.59 15.21 -6.04
C THR A 2 -8.76 14.14 -6.76
N PHE A 3 -8.10 14.53 -7.86
CA PHE A 3 -7.21 13.64 -8.65
C PHE A 3 -6.12 12.96 -7.81
N LEU A 4 -5.72 13.59 -6.69
CA LEU A 4 -4.71 13.08 -5.77
C LEU A 4 -5.17 11.92 -4.90
N ASP A 5 -6.46 11.87 -4.56
CA ASP A 5 -6.98 10.93 -3.57
C ASP A 5 -6.82 9.46 -4.01
N GLN A 6 -6.86 9.21 -5.32
CA GLN A 6 -6.63 7.88 -5.90
C GLN A 6 -5.18 7.39 -5.77
N TYR A 7 -4.22 8.29 -5.58
CA TYR A 7 -2.79 7.97 -5.47
C TYR A 7 -2.31 7.90 -4.02
N ILE A 8 -3.12 8.36 -3.06
CA ILE A 8 -2.72 8.41 -1.66
C ILE A 8 -2.82 7.03 -1.04
N VAL A 9 -1.68 6.53 -0.54
CA VAL A 9 -1.59 5.23 0.14
C VAL A 9 -1.80 5.38 1.64
N SER A 10 -1.26 6.45 2.23
CA SER A 10 -1.41 6.74 3.66
C SER A 10 -1.21 8.22 3.93
N ARG A 11 -2.05 8.79 4.81
CA ARG A 11 -1.93 10.15 5.35
C ARG A 11 -1.69 10.09 6.86
N THR A 12 -0.81 10.95 7.34
CA THR A 12 -0.50 11.19 8.76
C THR A 12 -0.12 12.65 8.90
N LYS A 13 -0.28 13.23 10.11
CA LYS A 13 -0.12 14.67 10.36
C LYS A 13 1.19 15.29 9.83
N SER A 14 2.27 14.53 9.72
CA SER A 14 3.58 15.01 9.24
C SER A 14 4.12 14.23 8.03
N ARG A 15 3.33 13.28 7.49
CA ARG A 15 3.81 12.37 6.45
C ARG A 15 2.70 11.96 5.50
N MET A 16 2.95 12.11 4.21
CA MET A 16 2.08 11.65 3.14
C MET A 16 2.82 10.65 2.25
N ARG A 17 2.21 9.50 1.99
CA ARG A 17 2.73 8.52 1.03
C ARG A 17 1.82 8.45 -0.17
N LEU A 18 2.38 8.74 -1.33
CA LEU A 18 1.73 8.69 -2.63
C LEU A 18 2.29 7.51 -3.42
N ARG A 19 1.45 6.84 -4.21
CA ARG A 19 1.87 5.82 -5.15
C ARG A 19 1.33 6.18 -6.51
N ILE A 20 2.21 6.73 -7.33
CA ILE A 20 1.91 7.22 -8.66
C ILE A 20 2.64 6.28 -9.63
N PRO A 21 1.95 5.35 -10.31
CA PRO A 21 2.58 4.38 -11.21
C PRO A 21 3.35 5.04 -12.36
N GLN A 22 3.01 6.29 -12.71
CA GLN A 22 3.66 7.10 -13.75
C GLN A 22 5.10 7.50 -13.41
N LEU A 23 5.50 7.30 -12.15
CA LEU A 23 6.87 7.51 -11.66
C LEU A 23 7.84 6.39 -12.02
N LYS A 24 7.32 5.28 -12.55
CA LYS A 24 8.17 4.22 -13.08
C LYS A 24 8.74 4.68 -14.41
N SER A 25 10.04 4.94 -14.43
CA SER A 25 10.83 5.18 -15.66
C SER A 25 10.46 6.47 -16.39
N ASN A 26 10.42 7.60 -15.69
CA ASN A 26 10.17 8.90 -16.32
C ASN A 26 11.10 9.99 -15.76
N GLU A 27 12.01 10.51 -16.60
CA GLU A 27 12.91 11.61 -16.25
C GLU A 27 12.14 12.90 -15.93
N THR A 28 10.98 13.09 -16.56
CA THR A 28 10.08 14.23 -16.30
C THR A 28 9.50 14.17 -14.89
N ALA A 29 9.34 12.97 -14.33
CA ALA A 29 8.84 12.81 -12.98
C ALA A 29 9.85 13.32 -11.95
N VAL A 30 11.14 13.00 -12.12
CA VAL A 30 12.22 13.43 -11.21
C VAL A 30 12.27 14.97 -11.11
N LYS A 31 12.11 15.68 -12.24
CA LYS A 31 12.08 17.16 -12.26
C LYS A 31 10.93 17.75 -11.45
N ILE A 32 9.72 17.20 -11.60
CA ILE A 32 8.55 17.61 -10.83
C ILE A 32 8.77 17.35 -9.33
N PHE A 33 9.54 16.32 -8.95
CA PHE A 33 9.86 16.10 -7.54
C PHE A 33 10.94 17.01 -6.99
N ASP A 34 11.93 17.38 -7.80
CA ASP A 34 12.88 18.41 -7.38
C ASP A 34 12.17 19.73 -7.14
N GLU A 35 11.16 20.07 -7.95
CA GLU A 35 10.29 21.23 -7.71
C GLU A 35 9.48 21.08 -6.41
N VAL A 36 8.86 19.93 -6.17
CA VAL A 36 8.14 19.66 -4.91
C VAL A 36 9.09 19.69 -3.70
N ARG A 37 10.31 19.17 -3.83
CA ARG A 37 11.32 19.19 -2.75
C ARG A 37 11.72 20.62 -2.36
N ASN A 38 11.70 21.55 -3.30
CA ASN A 38 12.07 22.94 -3.08
C ASN A 38 10.93 23.80 -2.50
N VAL A 39 9.75 23.23 -2.27
CA VAL A 39 8.63 23.94 -1.63
C VAL A 39 8.94 24.15 -0.15
N ALA A 40 8.88 25.41 0.30
CA ALA A 40 9.07 25.78 1.70
C ALA A 40 8.05 25.06 2.60
N GLY A 41 8.52 24.21 3.52
CA GLY A 41 7.67 23.42 4.44
C GLY A 41 7.79 21.90 4.30
N ILE A 42 8.46 21.42 3.25
CA ILE A 42 8.80 20.00 3.06
C ILE A 42 10.18 19.71 3.68
N GLU A 43 10.22 18.80 4.65
CA GLU A 43 11.48 18.35 5.26
C GLU A 43 12.23 17.40 4.34
N THR A 44 11.52 16.38 3.85
CA THR A 44 12.10 15.38 2.95
C THR A 44 11.07 14.90 1.93
N ALA A 45 11.53 14.69 0.70
CA ALA A 45 10.76 14.06 -0.36
C ALA A 45 11.58 12.89 -0.93
N ASP A 46 11.20 11.65 -0.57
CA ASP A 46 11.86 10.44 -1.03
C ASP A 46 11.07 9.79 -2.16
N ILE A 47 11.73 9.59 -3.30
CA ILE A 47 11.14 8.94 -4.47
C ILE A 47 11.67 7.51 -4.57
N ASN A 48 10.78 6.56 -4.75
CA ASN A 48 11.10 5.20 -5.11
C ASN A 48 10.62 4.93 -6.54
N GLU A 49 11.52 5.11 -7.49
CA GLU A 49 11.27 4.94 -8.93
C GLU A 49 10.86 3.49 -9.27
N THR A 50 11.45 2.50 -8.60
CA THR A 50 11.16 1.07 -8.84
C THR A 50 9.68 0.73 -8.57
N THR A 51 9.11 1.32 -7.52
CA THR A 51 7.73 1.06 -7.10
C THR A 51 6.75 2.14 -7.54
N GLY A 52 7.27 3.27 -8.01
CA GLY A 52 6.54 4.50 -8.29
C GLY A 52 5.88 5.07 -7.02
N SER A 53 6.59 5.08 -5.90
CA SER A 53 6.07 5.63 -4.65
C SER A 53 6.86 6.83 -4.16
N LEU A 54 6.15 7.84 -3.69
CA LEU A 54 6.70 9.04 -3.13
C LEU A 54 6.34 9.10 -1.65
N LEU A 55 7.32 9.45 -0.83
CA LEU A 55 7.15 9.68 0.59
C LEU A 55 7.54 11.13 0.89
N ILE A 56 6.57 11.93 1.32
CA ILE A 56 6.78 13.32 1.69
C ILE A 56 6.68 13.42 3.21
N ARG A 57 7.67 14.06 3.83
CA ARG A 57 7.62 14.53 5.20
C ARG A 57 7.54 16.05 5.19
N PHE A 58 6.59 16.59 5.92
CA PHE A 58 6.34 18.03 5.97
C PHE A 58 6.12 18.46 7.42
N VAL A 59 6.44 19.71 7.71
CA VAL A 59 6.29 20.28 9.06
C VAL A 59 4.82 20.67 9.27
N PRO A 60 4.08 20.02 10.19
CA PRO A 60 2.64 20.29 10.38
C PRO A 60 2.35 21.69 10.92
N GLU A 61 3.33 22.35 11.53
CA GLU A 61 3.17 23.70 12.10
C GLU A 61 3.20 24.81 11.03
N LEU A 62 3.80 24.53 9.87
CA LEU A 62 3.96 25.48 8.78
C LEU A 62 3.07 25.14 7.57
N PHE A 63 2.59 23.90 7.49
CA PHE A 63 1.94 23.37 6.30
C PHE A 63 0.67 22.61 6.65
N ASP A 64 -0.47 23.13 6.19
CA ASP A 64 -1.76 22.44 6.32
C ASP A 64 -1.93 21.39 5.21
N GLU A 65 -2.57 20.27 5.53
CA GLU A 65 -2.74 19.12 4.63
C GLU A 65 -3.44 19.53 3.32
N GLN A 66 -4.37 20.48 3.38
CA GLN A 66 -5.10 20.98 2.21
C GLN A 66 -4.23 21.85 1.29
N GLN A 67 -3.29 22.61 1.86
CA GLN A 67 -2.34 23.41 1.07
C GLN A 67 -1.34 22.51 0.36
N LEU A 68 -0.86 21.46 1.04
CA LEU A 68 -0.03 20.42 0.43
C LEU A 68 -0.73 19.74 -0.74
N GLU A 69 -2.01 19.39 -0.57
CA GLU A 69 -2.79 18.75 -1.63
C GLU A 69 -2.92 19.67 -2.85
N LYS A 70 -3.17 20.97 -2.67
CA LYS A 70 -3.23 21.93 -3.78
C LYS A 70 -1.90 22.11 -4.51
N ILE A 71 -0.79 22.20 -3.78
CA ILE A 71 0.54 22.36 -4.38
C ILE A 71 0.93 21.09 -5.13
N LEU A 72 0.68 19.92 -4.54
CA LEU A 72 0.90 18.65 -5.21
C LEU A 72 0.00 18.53 -6.44
N GLN A 73 -1.25 18.97 -6.37
CA GLN A 73 -2.15 18.91 -7.52
C GLN A 73 -1.62 19.76 -8.67
N HIS A 74 -1.22 21.00 -8.38
CA HIS A 74 -0.68 21.91 -9.37
C HIS A 74 0.61 21.39 -10.03
N ASN A 75 1.51 20.79 -9.26
CA ASN A 75 2.77 20.23 -9.79
C ASN A 75 2.55 18.89 -10.52
N LEU A 76 1.55 18.09 -10.11
CA LEU A 76 1.25 16.77 -10.71
C LEU A 76 0.32 16.86 -11.93
N GLU A 77 -0.40 17.97 -12.14
CA GLU A 77 -1.26 18.21 -13.32
C GLU A 77 -0.47 18.19 -14.65
N GLY A 78 0.84 18.42 -14.61
CA GLY A 78 1.72 18.30 -15.79
C GLY A 78 2.13 16.87 -16.18
N LEU A 79 1.82 15.87 -15.35
CA LEU A 79 2.08 14.46 -15.70
C LEU A 79 1.04 13.96 -16.70
N PRO A 80 1.44 13.26 -17.79
CA PRO A 80 0.49 12.65 -18.69
C PRO A 80 -0.39 11.68 -17.92
N VAL A 81 -1.68 12.00 -17.82
CA VAL A 81 -2.69 11.18 -17.16
C VAL A 81 -2.82 9.87 -17.93
N SER A 82 -2.02 8.87 -17.56
CA SER A 82 -2.20 7.53 -18.07
C SER A 82 -3.49 6.98 -17.46
N SER A 83 -4.54 6.95 -18.28
CA SER A 83 -5.85 6.33 -18.03
C SER A 83 -5.79 4.81 -17.81
N ARG A 84 -4.58 4.22 -17.73
CA ARG A 84 -4.40 2.82 -17.29
C ARG A 84 -4.50 2.75 -15.78
N CYS A 85 -5.74 2.89 -15.33
CA CYS A 85 -6.22 2.69 -13.97
C CYS A 85 -5.52 1.49 -13.29
N ALA A 86 -4.63 1.80 -12.35
CA ALA A 86 -4.10 0.87 -11.36
C ALA A 86 -4.85 0.82 -10.01
N PRO A 87 -6.09 1.32 -9.80
CA PRO A 87 -6.76 1.16 -8.52
C PRO A 87 -7.28 -0.27 -8.31
N GLU A 88 -7.82 -0.92 -9.35
CA GLU A 88 -8.45 -2.25 -9.21
C GLU A 88 -7.43 -3.31 -8.76
N LYS A 89 -6.23 -3.37 -9.37
CA LYS A 89 -5.20 -4.35 -9.00
C LYS A 89 -4.68 -4.15 -7.58
N ILE A 90 -4.56 -2.91 -7.11
CA ILE A 90 -4.08 -2.61 -5.75
C ILE A 90 -5.17 -2.92 -4.72
N LEU A 91 -6.41 -2.51 -4.96
CA LEU A 91 -7.55 -2.81 -4.09
C LEU A 91 -7.79 -4.32 -4.01
N ARG A 92 -7.82 -5.01 -5.14
CA ARG A 92 -7.97 -6.47 -5.21
C ARG A 92 -6.83 -7.19 -4.50
N SER A 93 -5.60 -6.67 -4.56
CA SER A 93 -4.48 -7.24 -3.80
C SER A 93 -4.63 -7.07 -2.28
N LYS A 94 -5.21 -5.95 -1.83
CA LYS A 94 -5.49 -5.69 -0.41
C LYS A 94 -6.66 -6.53 0.10
N GLU A 95 -7.73 -6.66 -0.67
CA GLU A 95 -8.88 -7.50 -0.34
C GLU A 95 -8.49 -8.97 -0.26
N LEU A 96 -7.77 -9.48 -1.26
CA LEU A 96 -7.26 -10.85 -1.25
C LEU A 96 -6.35 -11.11 -0.05
N ARG A 97 -5.49 -10.15 0.32
CA ARG A 97 -4.65 -10.26 1.53
C ARG A 97 -5.49 -10.27 2.80
N ARG A 98 -6.52 -9.44 2.88
CA ARG A 98 -7.41 -9.39 4.06
C ARG A 98 -8.18 -10.70 4.22
N VAL A 99 -8.68 -11.27 3.12
CA VAL A 99 -9.36 -12.57 3.13
C VAL A 99 -8.40 -13.69 3.51
N GLU A 100 -7.20 -13.75 2.93
CA GLU A 100 -6.20 -14.78 3.28
C GLU A 100 -5.73 -14.69 4.74
N ASN A 101 -5.40 -13.49 5.21
CA ASN A 101 -4.96 -13.31 6.60
C ASN A 101 -6.10 -13.63 7.57
N GLY A 102 -7.34 -13.26 7.22
CA GLY A 102 -8.53 -13.58 7.99
C GLY A 102 -8.81 -15.08 8.04
N SER A 103 -8.70 -15.79 6.91
CA SER A 103 -8.91 -17.24 6.88
C SER A 103 -7.83 -17.97 7.67
N MET A 104 -6.56 -17.55 7.57
CA MET A 104 -5.47 -18.11 8.37
C MET A 104 -5.69 -17.94 9.87
N MET A 105 -6.07 -16.73 10.31
CA MET A 105 -6.37 -16.49 11.74
C MET A 105 -7.57 -17.32 12.20
N LEU A 106 -8.62 -17.42 11.38
CA LEU A 106 -9.82 -18.19 11.72
C LEU A 106 -9.54 -19.67 11.84
N PHE A 107 -8.94 -20.30 10.83
CA PHE A 107 -8.66 -21.74 10.84
C PHE A 107 -7.53 -22.09 11.82
N GLY A 108 -6.53 -21.24 11.98
CA GLY A 108 -5.50 -21.40 13.01
C GLY A 108 -6.08 -21.33 14.42
N GLY A 109 -6.92 -20.33 14.68
CA GLY A 109 -7.64 -20.19 15.96
C GLY A 109 -8.61 -21.35 16.22
N ALA A 110 -9.36 -21.79 15.21
CA ALA A 110 -10.27 -22.94 15.33
C ALA A 110 -9.53 -24.25 15.59
N THR A 111 -8.35 -24.44 14.99
CA THR A 111 -7.48 -25.60 15.24
C THR A 111 -6.97 -25.62 16.69
N LEU A 112 -6.65 -24.46 17.26
CA LEU A 112 -6.25 -24.35 18.67
C LEU A 112 -7.43 -24.53 19.63
N ALA A 113 -8.57 -23.88 19.34
CA ALA A 113 -9.78 -23.95 20.16
C ALA A 113 -10.39 -25.36 20.19
N SER A 114 -10.29 -26.12 19.10
CA SER A 114 -10.76 -27.51 19.04
C SER A 114 -9.99 -28.46 19.94
N ILE A 115 -8.71 -28.19 20.21
CA ILE A 115 -7.93 -28.94 21.22
C ILE A 115 -8.52 -28.69 22.61
N LEU A 116 -8.84 -27.43 22.94
CA LEU A 116 -9.45 -27.06 24.23
C LEU A 116 -10.85 -27.69 24.41
N LEU A 117 -11.63 -27.75 23.33
CA LEU A 117 -12.96 -28.38 23.31
C LEU A 117 -12.90 -29.90 23.15
N LYS A 118 -11.70 -30.50 23.12
CA LYS A 118 -11.44 -31.95 22.95
C LYS A 118 -12.14 -32.55 21.72
N ASN A 119 -12.35 -31.74 20.68
CA ASN A 119 -13.03 -32.12 19.45
C ASN A 119 -12.02 -32.40 18.33
N TRP A 120 -11.51 -33.62 18.31
CA TRP A 120 -10.48 -34.08 17.38
C TRP A 120 -10.87 -33.99 15.90
N LYS A 121 -12.16 -34.23 15.58
CA LYS A 121 -12.64 -34.11 14.19
C LYS A 121 -12.52 -32.66 13.71
N LEU A 122 -12.93 -31.70 14.54
CA LEU A 122 -12.85 -30.28 14.21
C LEU A 122 -11.40 -29.81 14.07
N HIS A 123 -10.51 -30.30 14.95
CA HIS A 123 -9.08 -30.04 14.86
C HIS A 123 -8.49 -30.53 13.53
N THR A 124 -8.80 -31.76 13.11
CA THR A 124 -8.32 -32.31 11.85
C THR A 124 -8.81 -31.50 10.65
N TYR A 125 -10.11 -31.18 10.57
CA TYR A 125 -10.64 -30.39 9.46
C TYR A 125 -10.09 -28.95 9.42
N ALA A 126 -10.03 -28.28 10.57
CA ALA A 126 -9.50 -26.92 10.65
C ALA A 126 -7.99 -26.88 10.35
N GLY A 127 -7.23 -27.90 10.80
CA GLY A 127 -5.81 -28.03 10.54
C GLY A 127 -5.50 -28.28 9.06
N ILE A 128 -6.27 -29.15 8.39
CA ILE A 128 -6.16 -29.35 6.93
C ILE A 128 -6.45 -28.04 6.19
N ALA A 129 -7.55 -27.36 6.53
CA ALA A 129 -7.90 -26.08 5.90
C ALA A 129 -6.79 -25.03 6.10
N TYR A 130 -6.29 -24.88 7.32
CA TYR A 130 -5.18 -23.98 7.65
C TYR A 130 -3.92 -24.28 6.84
N THR A 131 -3.58 -25.57 6.70
CA THR A 131 -2.40 -26.01 5.92
C THR A 131 -2.55 -25.66 4.45
N VAL A 132 -3.74 -25.89 3.86
CA VAL A 132 -4.02 -25.52 2.46
C VAL A 132 -3.87 -24.01 2.24
N PHE A 133 -4.44 -23.18 3.11
CA PHE A 133 -4.29 -21.73 3.02
C PHE A 133 -2.83 -21.27 3.19
N THR A 134 -2.08 -21.92 4.08
CA THR A 134 -0.66 -21.63 4.31
C THR A 134 0.19 -21.95 3.08
N LEU A 135 -0.05 -23.11 2.44
CA LEU A 135 0.65 -23.49 1.21
C LEU A 135 0.31 -22.56 0.05
N LEU A 136 -0.97 -22.19 -0.12
CA LEU A 136 -1.39 -21.20 -1.14
C LEU A 136 -0.72 -19.85 -0.93
N HIS A 137 -0.65 -19.38 0.32
CA HIS A 137 0.03 -18.15 0.66
C HIS A 137 1.53 -18.22 0.37
N MET A 138 2.23 -19.27 0.80
CA MET A 138 3.65 -19.46 0.49
C MET A 138 3.89 -19.50 -1.02
N TYR A 139 3.07 -20.22 -1.78
CA TYR A 139 3.19 -20.28 -3.24
C TYR A 139 3.02 -18.90 -3.89
N ARG A 140 2.07 -18.10 -3.40
CA ARG A 140 1.78 -16.75 -3.92
C ARG A 140 2.86 -15.74 -3.54
N TYR A 141 3.45 -15.85 -2.35
CA TYR A 141 4.51 -14.97 -1.84
C TYR A 141 5.92 -15.56 -1.98
N ARG A 142 6.10 -16.62 -2.78
CA ARG A 142 7.39 -17.32 -2.94
C ARG A 142 8.56 -16.40 -3.30
N LYS A 143 8.30 -15.36 -4.08
CA LYS A 143 9.31 -14.38 -4.51
C LYS A 143 9.78 -13.44 -3.40
N THR A 144 9.04 -13.34 -2.29
CA THR A 144 9.41 -12.54 -1.12
C THR A 144 10.26 -13.33 -0.14
N LEU A 145 10.17 -14.67 -0.14
CA LEU A 145 10.89 -15.56 0.78
C LEU A 145 12.35 -15.78 0.40
N THR A 146 12.72 -15.56 -0.86
CA THR A 146 14.07 -15.78 -1.40
C THR A 146 14.86 -14.48 -1.59
N ARG A 147 14.48 -13.41 -0.88
CA ARG A 147 15.13 -12.10 -0.93
C ARG A 147 15.69 -11.76 0.43
#